data_AF-A0A9X7LWW5-F1
#
_entry.id   AF-A0A9X7LWW5-F1
#
_cell.length_a   1.000
_cell.length_b   1.000
_cell.length_c   1.000
_cell.angle_alpha   90.00
_cell.angle_beta   90.00
_cell.angle_gamma   90.00
#
_symmetry.space_group_name_H-M   'P 1'
#
loop_
_entity.id
_entity.type
_entity.pdbx_description
1 polymer ?
#
loop_
_entity_poly.entity_id
_entity_poly.type
_entity_poly.pdbx_seq_one_letter_code
_entity_poly.pdbx_strand_id
1 'polypeptide(L)'
;AKGVDSVTPFAKGVEIMPDGSVVRSGTNYSGKFQEAHDASKASIQSKISNLESGGVKGTGKVGYGSNISDNISKEIKELDKEINRLKIEGNDKEVKRLTREKNKLANKLDTKDVISDHYDLKVAKEYERKIDNSKYFSHDKGDFGEEVTKIVARDSDLGKDVSDLFQVGRNGIDAAFLSKGPPPKLTIIESKASDSASFSYSDKQKKGGDTYFQDMVNSDDPRYANFRDNLENLMEESPDLQFDFIRVETDIKITDTGFGVDELKVKDWNKKID
;
A
#
# COMPACT_ATOMS: atom_id res chain seq x y z
N ALA A 1 0.38 -68.14 -8.40
CA ALA A 1 -0.40 -67.05 -9.02
C ALA A 1 -0.15 -65.79 -8.20
N LYS A 2 0.49 -64.77 -8.80
CA LYS A 2 0.68 -63.45 -8.17
C LYS A 2 -0.54 -62.60 -8.50
N GLY A 3 -1.18 -62.02 -7.49
CA GLY A 3 -2.32 -61.13 -7.62
C GLY A 3 -1.93 -59.85 -8.36
N VAL A 4 -2.79 -59.45 -9.29
CA VAL A 4 -2.66 -58.23 -10.08
C VAL A 4 -3.36 -57.12 -9.30
N ASP A 5 -2.61 -56.19 -8.73
CA ASP A 5 -3.20 -54.96 -8.19
C ASP A 5 -3.48 -54.01 -9.37
N SER A 6 -4.76 -53.83 -9.68
CA SER A 6 -5.23 -52.96 -10.75
C SER A 6 -5.09 -51.49 -10.35
N VAL A 7 -4.26 -50.75 -11.07
CA VAL A 7 -4.14 -49.29 -10.94
C VAL A 7 -5.32 -48.65 -11.68
N THR A 8 -6.21 -47.98 -10.95
CA THR A 8 -7.31 -47.20 -11.54
C THR A 8 -6.78 -45.80 -11.87
N PRO A 9 -6.81 -45.33 -13.14
CA PRO A 9 -6.34 -43.99 -13.47
C PRO A 9 -7.34 -42.93 -12.97
N PHE A 10 -6.98 -42.21 -11.92
CA PHE A 10 -7.73 -41.05 -11.42
C PHE A 10 -7.10 -39.78 -12.04
N ALA A 11 -7.69 -39.32 -13.15
CA ALA A 11 -7.30 -38.15 -13.95
C ALA A 11 -6.02 -38.29 -14.82
N LYS A 12 -6.09 -37.79 -16.06
CA LYS A 12 -4.94 -37.69 -16.97
C LYS A 12 -3.84 -36.83 -16.33
N GLY A 13 -2.64 -37.39 -16.18
CA GLY A 13 -1.41 -36.64 -15.82
C GLY A 13 -0.93 -36.77 -14.37
N VAL A 14 -1.51 -37.67 -13.58
CA VAL A 14 -1.06 -37.95 -12.21
C VAL A 14 -0.92 -39.47 -12.04
N GLU A 15 0.29 -39.92 -11.69
CA GLU A 15 0.58 -41.32 -11.34
C GLU A 15 0.80 -41.42 -9.84
N ILE A 16 0.06 -42.31 -9.17
CA ILE A 16 0.24 -42.61 -7.74
C ILE A 16 1.07 -43.88 -7.64
N MET A 17 2.22 -43.78 -7.00
CA MET A 17 3.13 -44.88 -6.79
C MET A 17 2.64 -45.81 -5.67
N PRO A 18 3.08 -47.08 -5.65
CA PRO A 18 2.67 -48.04 -4.62
C PRO A 18 3.03 -47.65 -3.18
N ASP A 19 4.01 -46.76 -2.99
CA ASP A 19 4.40 -46.21 -1.68
C ASP A 19 3.56 -44.98 -1.26
N GLY A 20 2.54 -44.62 -2.05
CA GLY A 20 1.67 -43.47 -1.82
C GLY A 20 2.25 -42.13 -2.30
N SER A 21 3.45 -42.13 -2.90
CA SER A 21 4.00 -40.91 -3.51
C SER A 21 3.30 -40.57 -4.82
N VAL A 22 3.15 -39.27 -5.10
CA VAL A 22 2.44 -38.77 -6.28
C VAL A 22 3.44 -38.17 -7.25
N VAL A 23 3.55 -38.75 -8.44
CA VAL A 23 4.37 -38.24 -9.54
C VAL A 23 3.46 -37.51 -10.52
N ARG A 24 3.62 -36.17 -10.62
CA ARG A 24 2.95 -35.35 -11.63
C ARG A 24 3.75 -35.37 -12.92
N SER A 25 3.51 -36.36 -13.77
CA SER A 25 4.02 -36.35 -15.15
C SER A 25 3.00 -35.63 -16.05
N GLY A 26 3.11 -34.30 -16.15
CA GLY A 26 2.25 -33.55 -17.08
C GLY A 26 2.05 -32.08 -16.76
N THR A 27 3.10 -31.28 -16.87
CA THR A 27 2.96 -29.92 -17.40
C THR A 27 4.03 -29.74 -18.45
N ASN A 28 3.64 -29.39 -19.68
CA ASN A 28 4.56 -28.87 -20.67
C ASN A 28 5.04 -27.49 -20.22
N TYR A 29 5.87 -27.44 -19.17
CA TYR A 29 6.72 -26.30 -18.89
C TYR A 29 7.85 -26.37 -19.92
N SER A 30 7.52 -26.02 -21.17
CA SER A 30 8.49 -26.09 -22.26
C SER A 30 9.64 -25.13 -21.97
N GLY A 31 10.89 -25.57 -22.16
CA GLY A 31 12.10 -24.81 -21.84
C GLY A 31 12.15 -23.39 -22.44
N LYS A 32 11.35 -23.11 -23.47
CA LYS A 32 11.17 -21.77 -24.05
C LYS A 32 10.56 -20.75 -23.08
N PHE A 33 9.67 -21.16 -22.17
CA PHE A 33 9.10 -20.25 -21.17
C PHE A 33 10.08 -19.96 -20.04
N GLN A 34 10.93 -20.93 -19.69
CA GLN A 34 12.00 -20.72 -18.72
C GLN A 34 13.07 -19.77 -19.27
N GLU A 35 13.49 -19.96 -20.53
CA GLU A 35 14.44 -19.06 -21.22
C GLU A 35 13.88 -17.63 -21.36
N ALA A 36 12.61 -17.47 -21.72
CA ALA A 36 11.99 -16.14 -21.82
C ALA A 36 11.87 -15.45 -20.45
N HIS A 37 11.56 -16.22 -19.40
CA HIS A 37 11.49 -15.72 -18.02
C HIS A 37 12.86 -15.30 -17.50
N ASP A 38 13.89 -16.13 -17.71
CA ASP A 38 15.25 -15.86 -17.25
C ASP A 38 15.90 -14.72 -18.05
N ALA A 39 15.60 -14.61 -19.36
CA ALA A 39 16.02 -13.48 -20.18
C ALA A 39 15.34 -12.16 -19.76
N SER A 40 14.04 -12.20 -19.41
CA SER A 40 13.32 -11.03 -18.90
C SER A 40 13.88 -10.58 -17.54
N LYS A 41 14.11 -11.53 -16.63
CA LYS A 41 14.73 -11.27 -15.33
C LYS A 41 16.15 -10.69 -15.45
N ALA A 42 16.99 -11.24 -16.33
CA ALA A 42 18.33 -10.73 -16.58
C ALA A 42 18.33 -9.35 -17.24
N SER A 43 17.41 -9.09 -18.18
CA SER A 43 17.24 -7.79 -18.83
C SER A 43 16.84 -6.71 -17.83
N ILE A 44 15.89 -7.01 -16.94
CA ILE A 44 15.44 -6.09 -15.89
C ILE A 44 16.55 -5.83 -14.85
N GLN A 45 17.23 -6.88 -14.38
CA GLN A 45 18.33 -6.72 -13.43
C GLN A 45 19.52 -5.94 -14.02
N SER A 46 19.85 -6.15 -15.30
CA SER A 46 20.91 -5.37 -15.97
C SER A 46 20.56 -3.88 -16.04
N LYS A 47 19.30 -3.54 -16.31
CA LYS A 47 18.82 -2.16 -16.39
C LYS A 47 18.79 -1.47 -15.02
N ILE A 48 18.45 -2.21 -13.96
CA ILE A 48 18.53 -1.71 -12.58
C ILE A 48 20.00 -1.47 -12.18
N SER A 49 20.91 -2.41 -12.48
CA SER A 49 22.34 -2.23 -12.15
C SER A 49 22.98 -1.03 -12.85
N ASN A 50 22.58 -0.75 -14.10
CA ASN A 50 23.07 0.40 -14.86
C ASN A 50 22.54 1.74 -14.34
N LEU A 51 21.43 1.75 -13.58
CA LEU A 51 20.91 2.94 -12.91
C LEU A 51 21.64 3.21 -11.58
N GLU A 52 22.07 2.16 -10.87
CA GLU A 52 22.78 2.27 -9.58
C GLU A 52 24.27 2.59 -9.75
N SER A 53 24.90 2.22 -10.87
CA SER A 53 26.34 2.46 -11.13
C SER A 53 26.66 3.80 -11.82
N GLY A 54 25.66 4.65 -12.09
CA GLY A 54 25.77 5.85 -12.90
C GLY A 54 26.36 7.09 -12.21
N GLY A 55 27.47 6.96 -11.50
CA GLY A 55 28.26 8.09 -11.02
C GLY A 55 29.02 8.79 -12.16
N VAL A 56 28.33 9.57 -13.00
CA VAL A 56 28.98 10.32 -14.08
C VAL A 56 29.08 11.80 -13.71
N LYS A 57 30.30 12.21 -13.31
CA LYS A 57 30.77 13.59 -13.33
C LYS A 57 30.69 14.12 -14.77
N GLY A 58 29.87 15.13 -15.02
CA GLY A 58 29.83 15.81 -16.31
C GLY A 58 28.82 16.96 -16.33
N THR A 59 29.33 18.18 -16.27
CA THR A 59 28.59 19.44 -16.35
C THR A 59 27.82 19.57 -17.67
N GLY A 60 26.49 19.70 -17.61
CA GLY A 60 25.66 20.02 -18.76
C GLY A 60 24.18 20.10 -18.39
N LYS A 61 23.62 21.30 -18.41
CA LYS A 61 22.21 21.60 -18.14
C LYS A 61 21.35 21.08 -19.30
N VAL A 62 20.96 19.80 -19.26
CA VAL A 62 20.03 19.15 -20.21
C VAL A 62 18.99 18.41 -19.37
N GLY A 63 17.71 18.49 -19.76
CA GLY A 63 16.56 18.02 -18.96
C GLY A 63 16.56 16.51 -18.67
N TYR A 64 17.27 16.10 -17.62
CA TYR A 64 17.32 14.72 -17.13
C TYR A 64 15.97 14.22 -16.58
N GLY A 65 15.09 15.12 -16.12
CA GLY A 65 13.79 14.76 -15.54
C GLY A 65 12.77 14.19 -16.54
N SER A 66 12.70 14.72 -17.77
CA SER A 66 11.69 14.31 -18.77
C SER A 66 11.84 12.85 -19.18
N ASN A 67 13.09 12.38 -19.31
CA ASN A 67 13.35 11.03 -19.81
C ASN A 67 12.93 9.93 -18.82
N ILE A 68 12.99 10.18 -17.51
CA ILE A 68 12.66 9.17 -16.49
C ILE A 68 11.14 8.97 -16.41
N SER A 69 10.37 10.06 -16.30
CA SER A 69 8.90 9.98 -16.28
C SER A 69 8.34 9.38 -17.55
N ASP A 70 8.92 9.72 -18.70
CA ASP A 70 8.51 9.19 -20.01
C ASP A 70 8.79 7.69 -20.12
N ASN A 71 9.92 7.23 -19.56
CA ASN A 71 10.27 5.81 -19.54
C ASN A 71 9.34 5.01 -18.62
N ILE A 72 9.07 5.50 -17.40
CA ILE A 72 8.13 4.87 -16.47
C ILE A 72 6.73 4.79 -17.10
N SER A 73 6.28 5.87 -17.76
CA SER A 73 4.97 5.90 -18.44
C SER A 73 4.88 4.90 -19.59
N LYS A 74 5.97 4.67 -20.34
CA LYS A 74 6.03 3.63 -21.38
C LYS A 74 5.97 2.24 -20.78
N GLU A 75 6.69 2.01 -19.69
CA GLU A 75 6.72 0.72 -18.99
C GLU A 75 5.34 0.35 -18.43
N ILE A 76 4.64 1.30 -17.81
CA ILE A 76 3.24 1.11 -17.36
C ILE A 76 2.35 0.64 -18.52
N LYS A 77 2.48 1.26 -19.71
CA LYS A 77 1.69 0.87 -20.90
C LYS A 77 2.02 -0.54 -21.38
N GLU A 78 3.28 -0.97 -21.33
CA GLU A 78 3.65 -2.34 -21.68
C GLU A 78 3.13 -3.35 -20.66
N LEU A 79 3.22 -3.04 -19.36
CA LEU A 79 2.62 -3.85 -18.30
C LEU A 79 1.11 -3.98 -18.47
N ASP A 80 0.40 -2.92 -18.85
CA ASP A 80 -1.04 -2.99 -19.12
C ASP A 80 -1.40 -3.97 -20.26
N LYS A 81 -0.62 -3.97 -21.36
CA LYS A 81 -0.82 -4.92 -22.46
C LYS A 81 -0.59 -6.35 -21.99
N GLU A 82 0.48 -6.59 -21.24
CA GLU A 82 0.84 -7.90 -20.71
C GLU A 82 -0.22 -8.43 -19.73
N ILE A 83 -0.67 -7.60 -18.80
CA ILE A 83 -1.73 -7.92 -17.83
C ILE A 83 -3.01 -8.31 -18.56
N ASN A 84 -3.40 -7.58 -19.60
CA ASN A 84 -4.61 -7.89 -20.37
C ASN A 84 -4.50 -9.23 -21.11
N ARG A 85 -3.32 -9.57 -21.65
CA ARG A 85 -3.07 -10.88 -22.26
C ARG A 85 -3.18 -12.00 -21.23
N LEU A 86 -2.50 -11.87 -20.09
CA LEU A 86 -2.49 -12.89 -19.04
C LEU A 86 -3.85 -13.10 -18.37
N LYS A 87 -4.71 -12.07 -18.32
CA LYS A 87 -6.11 -12.21 -17.89
C LYS A 87 -6.90 -13.12 -18.80
N ILE A 88 -6.69 -13.04 -20.12
CA ILE A 88 -7.33 -13.94 -21.10
C ILE A 88 -6.81 -15.38 -20.94
N GLU A 89 -5.51 -15.52 -20.66
CA GLU A 89 -4.85 -16.82 -20.44
C GLU A 89 -5.20 -17.46 -19.08
N GLY A 90 -5.84 -16.74 -18.16
CA GLY A 90 -6.22 -17.24 -16.83
C GLY A 90 -5.07 -17.36 -15.84
N ASN A 91 -3.99 -16.58 -16.01
CA ASN A 91 -2.83 -16.62 -15.13
C ASN A 91 -2.93 -15.59 -13.98
N ASP A 92 -3.86 -15.82 -13.05
CA ASP A 92 -4.19 -14.86 -11.98
C ASP A 92 -3.02 -14.48 -11.07
N LYS A 93 -2.10 -15.42 -10.81
CA LYS A 93 -0.92 -15.17 -9.96
C LYS A 93 0.00 -14.14 -10.61
N GLU A 94 0.27 -14.29 -11.89
CA GLU A 94 1.13 -13.37 -12.63
C GLU A 94 0.44 -12.02 -12.86
N VAL A 95 -0.88 -12.03 -13.13
CA VAL A 95 -1.69 -10.81 -13.21
C VAL A 95 -1.58 -9.98 -11.93
N LYS A 96 -1.69 -10.61 -10.75
CA LYS A 96 -1.52 -9.90 -9.46
C LYS A 96 -0.12 -9.33 -9.31
N ARG A 97 0.92 -10.09 -9.66
CA ARG A 97 2.32 -9.66 -9.57
C ARG A 97 2.59 -8.43 -10.44
N LEU A 98 2.23 -8.50 -11.73
CA LEU A 98 2.43 -7.40 -12.69
C LEU A 98 1.56 -6.19 -12.36
N THR A 99 0.34 -6.41 -11.84
CA THR A 99 -0.51 -5.30 -11.39
C THR A 99 0.14 -4.55 -10.23
N ARG A 100 0.71 -5.25 -9.24
CA ARG A 100 1.48 -4.62 -8.14
C ARG A 100 2.67 -3.84 -8.68
N GLU A 101 3.43 -4.41 -9.62
CA GLU A 101 4.58 -3.75 -10.25
C GLU A 101 4.17 -2.46 -10.98
N LYS A 102 3.10 -2.52 -11.77
CA LYS A 102 2.52 -1.36 -12.44
C LYS A 102 2.10 -0.27 -11.44
N ASN A 103 1.43 -0.65 -10.37
CA ASN A 103 0.96 0.29 -9.36
C ASN A 103 2.14 0.97 -8.64
N LYS A 104 3.21 0.24 -8.33
CA LYS A 104 4.44 0.84 -7.79
C LYS A 104 5.06 1.87 -8.74
N LEU A 105 5.10 1.58 -10.04
CA LEU A 105 5.57 2.53 -11.04
C LEU A 105 4.66 3.77 -11.12
N ALA A 106 3.34 3.58 -11.10
CA ALA A 106 2.38 4.68 -11.08
C ALA A 106 2.57 5.57 -9.82
N ASN A 107 2.77 4.96 -8.66
CA ASN A 107 3.00 5.69 -7.41
C ASN A 107 4.32 6.49 -7.41
N LYS A 108 5.32 6.10 -8.20
CA LYS A 108 6.54 6.90 -8.39
C LYS A 108 6.29 8.16 -9.21
N LEU A 109 5.30 8.13 -10.11
CA LEU A 109 4.86 9.30 -10.87
C LEU A 109 3.91 10.18 -10.06
N ASP A 110 3.16 9.58 -9.14
CA ASP A 110 2.30 10.30 -8.21
C ASP A 110 3.10 10.92 -7.05
N THR A 111 3.72 12.07 -7.35
CA THR A 111 4.39 12.91 -6.36
C THR A 111 3.50 14.06 -5.88
N LYS A 112 2.26 14.13 -6.34
CA LYS A 112 1.35 15.22 -5.99
C LYS A 112 1.05 15.14 -4.49
N ASP A 113 1.07 16.30 -3.85
CA ASP A 113 0.73 16.47 -2.43
C ASP A 113 1.66 15.70 -1.47
N VAL A 114 2.77 15.10 -1.93
CA VAL A 114 3.72 14.39 -1.06
C VAL A 114 4.48 15.40 -0.19
N ILE A 115 4.38 15.23 1.14
CA ILE A 115 4.99 16.08 2.17
C ILE A 115 5.79 15.24 3.17
N SER A 116 6.28 14.07 2.73
CA SER A 116 6.91 13.06 3.59
C SER A 116 8.21 13.53 4.26
N ASP A 117 8.85 14.56 3.71
CA ASP A 117 10.06 15.20 4.23
C ASP A 117 9.80 16.05 5.49
N HIS A 118 8.54 16.36 5.80
CA HIS A 118 8.16 17.05 7.03
C HIS A 118 8.00 16.11 8.25
N TYR A 119 8.17 14.79 8.06
CA TYR A 119 7.87 13.77 9.07
C TYR A 119 9.08 12.85 9.31
N ASP A 120 9.25 12.38 10.55
CA ASP A 120 10.19 11.30 10.85
C ASP A 120 9.53 9.95 10.52
N LEU A 121 10.01 9.35 9.43
CA LEU A 121 9.50 8.07 8.93
C LEU A 121 10.44 6.90 9.23
N LYS A 122 11.54 7.11 9.96
CA LYS A 122 12.63 6.13 10.07
C LYS A 122 12.15 4.83 10.71
N VAL A 123 11.55 4.91 11.90
CA VAL A 123 11.05 3.74 12.62
C VAL A 123 9.85 3.13 11.90
N ALA A 124 8.95 3.96 11.39
CA ALA A 124 7.77 3.49 10.66
C ALA A 124 8.15 2.66 9.42
N LYS A 125 9.19 3.04 8.67
CA LYS A 125 9.68 2.29 7.49
C LYS A 125 10.29 0.94 7.83
N GLU A 126 10.80 0.78 9.04
CA GLU A 126 11.36 -0.48 9.53
C GLU A 126 10.32 -1.32 10.29
N TYR A 127 9.10 -0.81 10.46
CA TYR A 127 8.06 -1.50 11.20
C TYR A 127 7.62 -2.78 10.51
N GLU A 128 7.55 -3.83 11.32
CA GLU A 128 7.13 -5.16 10.91
C GLU A 128 6.36 -5.80 12.08
N ARG A 129 5.28 -6.51 11.77
CA ARG A 129 4.57 -7.32 12.75
C ARG A 129 3.98 -8.58 12.14
N LYS A 130 3.64 -9.52 13.01
CA LYS A 130 2.94 -10.74 12.63
C LYS A 130 1.55 -10.42 12.08
N ILE A 131 1.12 -11.21 11.09
CA ILE A 131 -0.25 -11.19 10.59
C ILE A 131 -1.16 -11.79 11.66
N ASP A 132 -2.23 -11.08 11.97
CA ASP A 132 -3.28 -11.55 12.87
C ASP A 132 -4.24 -12.46 12.10
N ASN A 133 -3.97 -13.77 12.17
CA ASN A 133 -4.79 -14.79 11.53
C ASN A 133 -6.19 -14.95 12.13
N SER A 134 -6.53 -14.24 13.22
CA SER A 134 -7.89 -14.23 13.78
C SER A 134 -8.82 -13.26 13.03
N LYS A 135 -8.28 -12.37 12.20
CA LYS A 135 -9.02 -11.33 11.47
C LYS A 135 -9.09 -11.65 9.98
N TYR A 136 -10.04 -11.00 9.30
CA TYR A 136 -9.98 -10.92 7.85
C TYR A 136 -8.70 -10.21 7.42
N PHE A 137 -7.99 -10.77 6.46
CA PHE A 137 -6.73 -10.23 5.96
C PHE A 137 -6.83 -8.75 5.55
N SER A 138 -7.97 -8.31 4.98
CA SER A 138 -8.21 -6.91 4.64
C SER A 138 -8.32 -6.00 5.87
N HIS A 139 -8.94 -6.48 6.95
CA HIS A 139 -9.04 -5.73 8.20
C HIS A 139 -7.68 -5.63 8.87
N ASP A 140 -6.93 -6.74 8.91
CA ASP A 140 -5.59 -6.74 9.51
C ASP A 140 -4.62 -5.82 8.76
N LYS A 141 -4.73 -5.71 7.44
CA LYS A 141 -4.00 -4.71 6.66
C LYS A 141 -4.36 -3.27 7.08
N GLY A 142 -5.65 -2.99 7.25
CA GLY A 142 -6.11 -1.67 7.72
C GLY A 142 -5.51 -1.32 9.08
N ASP A 143 -5.61 -2.27 10.03
CA ASP A 143 -5.07 -2.12 11.37
C ASP A 143 -3.54 -1.90 11.34
N PHE A 144 -2.81 -2.63 10.47
CA PHE A 144 -1.37 -2.39 10.25
C PHE A 144 -1.08 -0.97 9.76
N GLY A 145 -1.88 -0.43 8.84
CA GLY A 145 -1.73 0.95 8.38
C GLY A 145 -1.95 1.97 9.51
N GLU A 146 -2.97 1.77 10.34
CA GLU A 146 -3.24 2.61 11.51
C GLU A 146 -2.09 2.56 12.52
N GLU A 147 -1.51 1.38 12.78
CA GLU A 147 -0.32 1.22 13.63
C GLU A 147 0.89 1.98 13.08
N VAL A 148 1.18 1.83 11.78
CA VAL A 148 2.26 2.57 11.10
C VAL A 148 2.03 4.08 11.20
N THR A 149 0.78 4.52 11.00
CA THR A 149 0.38 5.93 11.13
C THR A 149 0.64 6.47 12.54
N LYS A 150 0.31 5.70 13.58
CA LYS A 150 0.58 6.09 14.97
C LYS A 150 2.08 6.16 15.27
N ILE A 151 2.90 5.31 14.65
CA ILE A 151 4.37 5.40 14.74
C ILE A 151 4.86 6.69 14.09
N VAL A 152 4.39 7.01 12.88
CA VAL A 152 4.72 8.27 12.18
C VAL A 152 4.37 9.48 13.04
N ALA A 153 3.15 9.50 13.58
CA ALA A 153 2.67 10.63 14.38
C ALA A 153 3.47 10.82 15.67
N ARG A 154 3.80 9.72 16.36
CA ARG A 154 4.61 9.75 17.58
C ARG A 154 6.04 10.24 17.30
N ASP A 155 6.70 9.68 16.29
CA ASP A 155 8.11 9.97 16.03
C ASP A 155 8.29 11.34 15.35
N SER A 156 7.25 11.86 14.70
CA SER A 156 7.19 13.23 14.18
C SER A 156 6.69 14.26 15.20
N ASP A 157 6.47 13.86 16.46
CA ASP A 157 5.98 14.72 17.55
C ASP A 157 4.68 15.50 17.21
N LEU A 158 3.71 14.83 16.58
CA LEU A 158 2.41 15.46 16.27
C LEU A 158 1.56 15.75 17.50
N GLY A 159 2.01 15.32 18.69
CA GLY A 159 1.39 15.61 19.97
C GLY A 159 0.67 14.43 20.61
N LYS A 160 -0.35 14.74 21.41
CA LYS A 160 -1.13 13.74 22.16
C LYS A 160 -2.10 13.03 21.23
N ASP A 161 -2.13 11.70 21.27
CA ASP A 161 -3.17 10.91 20.60
C ASP A 161 -4.55 11.21 21.24
N VAL A 162 -5.46 11.71 20.42
CA VAL A 162 -6.86 12.03 20.75
C VAL A 162 -7.82 11.33 19.78
N SER A 163 -7.38 10.27 19.11
CA SER A 163 -8.15 9.54 18.10
C SER A 163 -9.48 9.04 18.63
N ASP A 164 -9.52 8.60 19.90
CA ASP A 164 -10.73 8.11 20.58
C ASP A 164 -11.88 9.14 20.62
N LEU A 165 -11.60 10.43 20.43
CA LEU A 165 -12.63 11.46 20.32
C LEU A 165 -13.36 11.44 18.98
N PHE A 166 -12.73 10.90 17.93
CA PHE A 166 -13.20 10.96 16.55
C PHE A 166 -13.19 9.58 15.85
N GLN A 167 -13.14 8.50 16.63
CA GLN A 167 -13.16 7.12 16.13
C GLN A 167 -14.21 6.29 16.89
N VAL A 168 -15.04 5.53 16.16
CA VAL A 168 -16.05 4.63 16.73
C VAL A 168 -16.00 3.27 16.03
N GLY A 169 -15.36 2.31 16.71
CA GLY A 169 -15.07 1.00 16.13
C GLY A 169 -14.15 1.13 14.93
N ARG A 170 -14.59 0.65 13.75
CA ARG A 170 -13.87 0.82 12.47
C ARG A 170 -14.38 2.02 11.64
N ASN A 171 -15.13 2.93 12.26
CA ASN A 171 -15.68 4.12 11.60
C ASN A 171 -15.08 5.38 12.22
N GLY A 172 -15.20 6.51 11.51
CA GLY A 172 -14.64 7.79 11.94
C GLY A 172 -13.31 8.07 11.27
N ILE A 173 -12.45 8.80 11.97
CA ILE A 173 -11.08 9.11 11.56
C ILE A 173 -10.12 8.01 12.05
N ASP A 174 -9.12 7.67 11.24
CA ASP A 174 -8.14 6.63 11.57
C ASP A 174 -7.15 7.06 12.66
N ALA A 175 -6.74 8.34 12.67
CA ALA A 175 -5.97 8.91 13.77
C ALA A 175 -6.14 10.43 13.92
N ALA A 176 -6.06 10.94 15.16
CA ALA A 176 -6.06 12.36 15.45
C ALA A 176 -5.06 12.70 16.56
N PHE A 177 -4.21 13.71 16.34
CA PHE A 177 -3.14 14.11 17.25
C PHE A 177 -3.19 15.60 17.57
N LEU A 178 -3.11 15.94 18.86
CA LEU A 178 -3.19 17.31 19.36
C LEU A 178 -1.82 17.77 19.89
N SER A 179 -1.18 18.66 19.16
CA SER A 179 0.07 19.31 19.57
C SER A 179 -0.18 20.44 20.58
N LYS A 180 0.81 20.70 21.45
CA LYS A 180 0.73 21.71 22.52
C LYS A 180 1.17 23.13 22.13
N GLY A 181 1.77 23.30 20.94
CA GLY A 181 2.44 24.57 20.57
C GLY A 181 1.51 25.77 20.67
N PRO A 182 2.00 27.02 20.63
CA PRO A 182 1.16 28.15 20.29
C PRO A 182 1.26 28.43 18.76
N PRO A 183 0.17 28.30 17.99
CA PRO A 183 -1.13 27.76 18.40
C PRO A 183 -1.14 26.23 18.47
N PRO A 184 -2.01 25.63 19.32
CA PRO A 184 -2.22 24.20 19.33
C PRO A 184 -2.71 23.75 17.96
N LYS A 185 -2.39 22.52 17.57
CA LYS A 185 -2.79 21.99 16.26
C LYS A 185 -3.35 20.59 16.41
N LEU A 186 -4.56 20.39 15.90
CA LEU A 186 -5.20 19.10 15.74
C LEU A 186 -4.91 18.58 14.33
N THR A 187 -4.02 17.60 14.21
CA THR A 187 -3.73 16.91 12.96
C THR A 187 -4.62 15.69 12.83
N ILE A 188 -5.43 15.66 11.78
CA ILE A 188 -6.39 14.61 11.45
C ILE A 188 -5.81 13.78 10.31
N ILE A 189 -5.77 12.47 10.49
CA ILE A 189 -5.04 11.55 9.62
C ILE A 189 -5.97 10.47 9.08
N GLU A 190 -5.96 10.32 7.77
CA GLU A 190 -6.54 9.16 7.08
C GLU A 190 -5.42 8.18 6.69
N SER A 191 -5.56 6.93 7.11
CA SER A 191 -4.61 5.85 6.89
C SER A 191 -5.08 4.93 5.78
N LYS A 192 -4.19 4.63 4.82
CA LYS A 192 -4.43 3.61 3.79
C LYS A 192 -3.29 2.62 3.74
N ALA A 193 -3.63 1.34 3.78
CA ALA A 193 -2.66 0.26 3.66
C ALA A 193 -3.00 -0.68 2.50
N SER A 194 -2.00 -1.07 1.71
CA SER A 194 -2.21 -1.89 0.52
C SER A 194 -1.06 -2.85 0.28
N ASP A 195 -1.36 -4.14 0.07
CA ASP A 195 -0.43 -5.16 -0.44
C ASP A 195 -0.43 -5.21 -1.98
N SER A 196 -1.07 -4.24 -2.64
CA SER A 196 -1.09 -4.12 -4.10
C SER A 196 -0.48 -2.80 -4.61
N ALA A 197 0.07 -1.98 -3.70
CA ALA A 197 0.52 -0.61 -3.97
C ALA A 197 -0.59 0.27 -4.59
N SER A 198 -1.86 -0.04 -4.36
CA SER A 198 -3.01 0.74 -4.84
C SER A 198 -3.82 1.24 -3.65
N PHE A 199 -4.03 2.57 -3.61
CA PHE A 199 -4.74 3.25 -2.52
C PHE A 199 -6.02 3.85 -3.07
N SER A 200 -7.17 3.42 -2.53
CA SER A 200 -8.47 3.92 -2.93
C SER A 200 -9.08 4.80 -1.87
N TYR A 201 -9.77 5.84 -2.32
CA TYR A 201 -10.47 6.81 -1.49
C TYR A 201 -11.94 6.84 -1.89
N SER A 202 -12.83 6.93 -0.89
CA SER A 202 -14.25 7.15 -1.15
C SER A 202 -14.49 8.54 -1.73
N ASP A 203 -15.63 8.75 -2.39
CA ASP A 203 -15.99 10.06 -2.95
C ASP A 203 -16.03 11.16 -1.88
N LYS A 204 -16.36 10.80 -0.63
CA LYS A 204 -16.30 11.74 0.50
C LYS A 204 -14.86 12.09 0.86
N GLN A 205 -13.97 11.11 0.96
CA GLN A 205 -12.55 11.33 1.28
C GLN A 205 -11.84 12.17 0.20
N LYS A 206 -12.23 12.00 -1.07
CA LYS A 206 -11.69 12.79 -2.19
C LYS A 206 -12.05 14.27 -2.12
N LYS A 207 -13.05 14.67 -1.32
CA LYS A 207 -13.39 16.09 -1.12
C LYS A 207 -12.34 16.86 -0.30
N GLY A 208 -11.38 16.17 0.32
CA GLY A 208 -10.39 16.75 1.22
C GLY A 208 -10.74 16.48 2.69
N GLY A 209 -9.72 16.54 3.55
CA GLY A 209 -9.80 16.16 4.95
C GLY A 209 -10.74 17.05 5.77
N ASP A 210 -10.68 18.36 5.56
CA ASP A 210 -11.59 19.29 6.23
C ASP A 210 -13.05 18.98 5.91
N THR A 211 -13.40 18.92 4.62
CA THR A 211 -14.78 18.57 4.22
C THR A 211 -15.19 17.19 4.74
N TYR A 212 -14.30 16.20 4.70
CA TYR A 212 -14.61 14.86 5.19
C TYR A 212 -14.86 14.82 6.70
N PHE A 213 -14.02 15.52 7.47
CA PHE A 213 -14.16 15.62 8.91
C PHE A 213 -15.40 16.41 9.31
N GLN A 214 -15.65 17.56 8.68
CA GLN A 214 -16.84 18.37 8.91
C GLN A 214 -18.13 17.64 8.51
N ASP A 215 -18.11 16.82 7.44
CA ASP A 215 -19.24 15.95 7.07
C ASP A 215 -19.57 14.96 8.19
N MET A 216 -18.58 14.53 9.01
CA MET A 216 -18.80 13.65 10.16
C MET A 216 -19.23 14.42 11.42
N VAL A 217 -18.58 15.54 11.72
CA VAL A 217 -18.92 16.41 12.85
C VAL A 217 -20.36 16.90 12.76
N ASN A 218 -20.84 17.20 11.54
CA ASN A 218 -22.20 17.69 11.31
C ASN A 218 -23.18 16.59 10.87
N SER A 219 -22.81 15.32 11.08
CA SER A 219 -23.64 14.19 10.65
C SER A 219 -24.77 13.90 11.64
N ASP A 220 -25.97 13.61 11.12
CA ASP A 220 -27.07 13.04 11.91
C ASP A 220 -26.88 11.54 12.21
N ASP A 221 -25.78 10.93 11.77
CA ASP A 221 -25.48 9.53 12.03
C ASP A 221 -25.19 9.31 13.52
N PRO A 222 -25.92 8.44 14.23
CA PRO A 222 -25.73 8.21 15.67
C PRO A 222 -24.31 7.77 16.05
N ARG A 223 -23.55 7.20 15.10
CA ARG A 223 -22.15 6.82 15.33
C ARG A 223 -21.26 8.03 15.61
N TYR A 224 -21.59 9.21 15.09
CA TYR A 224 -20.78 10.42 15.20
C TYR A 224 -21.39 11.47 16.11
N ALA A 225 -22.44 11.12 16.87
CA ALA A 225 -23.22 12.06 17.68
C ALA A 225 -22.37 12.91 18.64
N ASN A 226 -21.28 12.36 19.18
CA ASN A 226 -20.41 13.06 20.13
C ASN A 226 -19.28 13.86 19.46
N PHE A 227 -19.08 13.76 18.13
CA PHE A 227 -17.92 14.38 17.48
C PHE A 227 -17.96 15.90 17.56
N ARG A 228 -19.16 16.48 17.44
CA ARG A 228 -19.37 17.91 17.56
C ARG A 228 -19.00 18.42 18.95
N ASP A 229 -19.58 17.83 19.99
CA ASP A 229 -19.31 18.22 21.38
C ASP A 229 -17.82 18.02 21.72
N ASN A 230 -17.21 16.93 21.26
CA ASN A 230 -15.77 16.69 21.45
C ASN A 230 -14.91 17.78 20.79
N LEU A 231 -15.26 18.22 19.58
CA LEU A 231 -14.55 19.28 18.89
C LEU A 231 -14.75 20.64 19.57
N GLU A 232 -15.98 20.97 19.97
CA GLU A 232 -16.30 22.21 20.68
C GLU A 232 -15.50 22.31 21.99
N ASN A 233 -15.41 21.23 22.77
CA ASN A 233 -14.58 21.19 23.99
C ASN A 233 -13.09 21.46 23.71
N LEU A 234 -12.52 20.90 22.64
CA LEU A 234 -11.12 21.18 22.27
C LEU A 234 -10.91 22.65 21.88
N MET A 235 -11.88 23.25 21.17
CA MET A 235 -11.83 24.66 20.76
C MET A 235 -12.05 25.62 21.94
N GLU A 236 -12.82 25.22 22.95
CA GLU A 236 -12.95 25.99 24.21
C GLU A 236 -11.65 25.99 25.01
N GLU A 237 -10.96 24.85 25.09
CA GLU A 237 -9.66 24.74 25.75
C GLU A 237 -8.54 25.45 24.97
N SER A 238 -8.67 25.56 23.65
CA SER A 238 -7.69 26.17 22.75
C SER A 238 -8.38 27.00 21.67
N PRO A 239 -8.75 28.27 21.96
CA PRO A 239 -9.49 29.11 21.00
C PRO A 239 -8.73 29.43 19.70
N ASP A 240 -7.41 29.28 19.70
CA ASP A 240 -6.53 29.44 18.54
C ASP A 240 -6.17 28.11 17.85
N LEU A 241 -6.88 27.02 18.19
CA LEU A 241 -6.65 25.68 17.64
C LEU A 241 -6.63 25.69 16.10
N GLN A 242 -5.51 25.25 15.55
CA GLN A 242 -5.34 25.02 14.13
C GLN A 242 -5.69 23.59 13.75
N PHE A 243 -6.09 23.41 12.49
CA PHE A 243 -6.33 22.10 11.90
C PHE A 243 -5.30 21.81 10.83
N ASP A 244 -4.94 20.55 10.73
CA ASP A 244 -4.14 20.04 9.62
C ASP A 244 -4.65 18.66 9.23
N PHE A 245 -4.58 18.35 7.94
CA PHE A 245 -5.17 17.15 7.38
C PHE A 245 -4.16 16.46 6.49
N ILE A 246 -3.84 15.21 6.83
CA ILE A 246 -2.88 14.41 6.08
C ILE A 246 -3.41 13.01 5.78
N ARG A 247 -2.80 12.38 4.79
CA ARG A 247 -2.98 10.97 4.46
C ARG A 247 -1.66 10.23 4.63
N VAL A 248 -1.72 9.05 5.23
CA VAL A 248 -0.58 8.14 5.32
C VAL A 248 -0.87 6.91 4.46
N GLU A 249 -0.10 6.76 3.38
CA GLU A 249 -0.19 5.65 2.43
C GLU A 249 0.95 4.66 2.72
N THR A 250 0.59 3.46 3.18
CA THR A 250 1.51 2.36 3.52
C THR A 250 1.39 1.23 2.50
N ASP A 251 2.40 1.07 1.64
CA ASP A 251 2.53 -0.13 0.82
C ASP A 251 3.11 -1.26 1.68
N ILE A 252 2.41 -2.38 1.71
CA ILE A 252 2.73 -3.54 2.54
C ILE A 252 3.54 -4.54 1.72
N LYS A 253 4.66 -5.00 2.28
CA LYS A 253 5.34 -6.23 1.86
C LYS A 253 4.99 -7.37 2.81
N ILE A 254 4.86 -8.57 2.25
CA ILE A 254 4.76 -9.81 3.03
C ILE A 254 6.19 -10.29 3.30
N THR A 255 6.52 -10.49 4.57
CA THR A 255 7.81 -10.93 5.05
C THR A 255 7.70 -12.32 5.70
N ASP A 256 8.83 -12.86 6.16
CA ASP A 256 8.83 -14.10 6.94
C ASP A 256 8.15 -13.93 8.31
N THR A 257 8.11 -12.71 8.87
CA THR A 257 7.39 -12.42 10.13
C THR A 257 5.90 -12.18 9.88
N GLY A 258 5.54 -11.46 8.82
CA GLY A 258 4.16 -11.08 8.55
C GLY A 258 4.04 -9.87 7.62
N PHE A 259 3.49 -8.77 8.13
CA PHE A 259 3.43 -7.49 7.41
C PHE A 259 4.63 -6.63 7.75
N GLY A 260 5.26 -6.06 6.71
CA GLY A 260 6.24 -5.01 6.84
C GLY A 260 5.95 -3.84 5.89
N VAL A 261 6.61 -2.72 6.12
CA VAL A 261 6.51 -1.54 5.25
C VAL A 261 7.45 -1.70 4.04
N ASP A 262 6.89 -1.58 2.84
CA ASP A 262 7.61 -1.58 1.55
C ASP A 262 7.91 -0.13 1.13
N GLU A 263 6.87 0.69 1.03
CA GLU A 263 6.94 2.12 0.76
C GLU A 263 5.98 2.85 1.69
N LEU A 264 6.37 4.05 2.15
CA LEU A 264 5.58 4.86 3.07
C LEU A 264 5.60 6.31 2.59
N LYS A 265 4.41 6.89 2.42
CA LYS A 265 4.22 8.28 2.03
C LYS A 265 3.24 8.98 2.96
N VAL A 266 3.61 10.19 3.36
CA VAL A 266 2.69 11.18 3.92
C VAL A 266 2.34 12.19 2.83
N LYS A 267 1.03 12.44 2.65
CA LYS A 267 0.49 13.37 1.67
C LYS A 267 -0.40 14.42 2.33
N ASP A 268 -0.36 15.64 1.82
CA ASP A 268 -1.29 16.70 2.14
C ASP A 268 -2.72 16.26 1.76
N TRP A 269 -3.65 16.53 2.65
CA TRP A 269 -5.06 16.26 2.48
C TRP A 269 -5.93 17.47 2.84
N ASN A 270 -5.32 18.64 2.99
CA ASN A 270 -6.05 19.91 3.11
C ASN A 270 -6.83 20.24 1.82
N LYS A 271 -6.55 19.54 0.71
CA LYS A 271 -7.17 19.75 -0.61
C LYS A 271 -7.84 18.48 -1.14
N LYS A 272 -8.68 18.69 -2.15
CA LYS A 272 -9.32 17.60 -2.91
C LYS A 272 -8.28 16.70 -3.57
N ILE A 273 -8.58 15.41 -3.57
CA ILE A 273 -7.84 14.40 -4.32
C ILE A 273 -8.45 14.34 -5.72
N ASP A 274 -7.59 14.35 -6.75
CA ASP A 274 -8.01 14.28 -8.16
C ASP A 274 -8.55 12.88 -8.54
#